data_AF-A0A929DGQ3-F1
#
_entry.id   AF-A0A929DGQ3-F1
#
_cell.length_a   1.000
_cell.length_b   1.000
_cell.length_c   1.000
_cell.angle_alpha   90.00
_cell.angle_beta   90.00
_cell.angle_gamma   90.00
#
_symmetry.space_group_name_H-M   'P 1'
#
loop_
_entity.id
_entity.type
_entity.pdbx_description
1 polymer ?
#
loop_
_entity_poly.entity_id
_entity_poly.type
_entity_poly.pdbx_seq_one_letter_code
_entity_poly.pdbx_strand_id
1 'polypeptide(L)' 'MPVTETKIPSEPLVQNGKLVYGIEIVPESGIIFADDTVDYQQKGEIFRYLPKGTLKDSFDVDIIPGSFVFNR' A
#
# COMPACT_ATOMS: atom_id res chain seq x y z
N MET A 1 -8.57 -7.80 11.39
CA MET A 1 -10.02 -7.54 11.28
C MET A 1 -10.68 -8.82 10.78
N PRO A 2 -11.31 -9.61 11.66
CA PRO A 2 -12.07 -10.79 11.26
C PRO A 2 -13.34 -10.39 10.50
N VAL A 3 -13.81 -11.26 9.60
CA VAL A 3 -15.09 -11.04 8.88
C VAL A 3 -16.32 -11.00 9.82
N THR A 4 -16.16 -11.47 11.06
CA THR A 4 -17.20 -11.52 12.09
C THR A 4 -17.30 -10.25 12.93
N GLU A 5 -16.43 -9.27 12.70
CA GLU A 5 -16.37 -8.04 13.50
C GLU A 5 -17.59 -7.15 13.22
N THR A 6 -18.24 -6.65 14.27
CA THR A 6 -19.50 -5.88 14.15
C THR A 6 -19.28 -4.37 14.08
N LYS A 7 -18.03 -3.92 14.13
CA LYS A 7 -17.64 -2.51 14.07
C LYS A 7 -16.42 -2.35 13.15
N ILE A 8 -16.41 -1.23 12.43
CA ILE A 8 -15.30 -0.82 11.58
C ILE A 8 -14.27 -0.06 12.45
N PRO A 9 -12.95 -0.16 12.18
CA PRO A 9 -11.94 0.64 12.86
C PRO A 9 -12.25 2.14 12.81
N SER A 10 -12.09 2.82 13.94
CA SER A 10 -12.27 4.28 14.03
C SER A 10 -11.10 5.08 13.47
N GLU A 11 -9.95 4.43 13.29
CA GLU A 11 -8.75 5.03 12.72
C GLU A 11 -8.31 4.24 11.48
N PRO A 12 -7.79 4.92 10.44
CA PRO A 12 -7.26 4.26 9.26
C PRO A 12 -5.98 3.49 9.61
N LEU A 13 -5.76 2.36 8.93
CA LEU A 13 -4.56 1.54 9.12
C LEU A 13 -3.28 2.32 8.76
N VAL A 14 -3.32 3.11 7.69
CA VAL A 14 -2.21 3.93 7.21
C VAL A 14 -2.65 5.40 7.16
N GLN A 15 -1.86 6.29 7.77
CA GLN A 15 -2.01 7.75 7.67
C GLN A 15 -0.80 8.35 6.94
N ASN A 16 -0.85 8.36 5.60
CA ASN A 16 0.26 8.87 4.77
C ASN A 16 -0.05 10.25 4.14
N GLY A 17 -1.32 10.63 4.02
CA GLY A 17 -1.72 11.89 3.37
C GLY A 17 -1.45 11.96 1.86
N LYS A 18 -0.89 10.90 1.26
CA LYS A 18 -0.68 10.75 -0.18
C LYS A 18 -1.86 10.04 -0.84
N LEU A 19 -2.08 10.33 -2.13
CA LEU A 19 -3.06 9.62 -2.94
C LEU A 19 -2.46 8.29 -3.38
N VAL A 20 -3.05 7.19 -2.92
CA VAL A 20 -2.63 5.85 -3.33
C VAL A 20 -3.51 5.40 -4.49
N TYR A 21 -2.89 4.99 -5.59
CA TYR A 21 -3.62 4.56 -6.79
C TYR A 21 -3.95 3.06 -6.78
N GLY A 22 -3.10 2.28 -6.14
CA GLY A 22 -3.11 0.82 -6.11
C GLY A 22 -2.49 0.30 -4.83
N ILE A 23 -3.04 -0.82 -4.37
CA ILE A 23 -2.66 -1.45 -3.11
C ILE A 23 -2.63 -2.97 -3.28
N GLU A 24 -1.65 -3.61 -2.69
CA GLU A 24 -1.55 -5.07 -2.68
C GLU A 24 -0.96 -5.57 -1.36
N ILE A 25 -1.37 -6.75 -0.91
CA ILE A 25 -0.93 -7.33 0.37
C ILE A 25 -0.25 -8.66 0.12
N VAL A 26 1.00 -8.81 0.57
CA VAL A 26 1.74 -10.08 0.51
C VAL A 26 1.04 -11.10 1.43
N PRO A 27 0.47 -12.19 0.89
CA PRO A 27 -0.35 -13.11 1.69
C PRO A 27 0.40 -13.76 2.86
N GLU A 28 1.69 -14.02 2.70
CA GLU A 28 2.51 -14.77 3.66
C GLU A 28 3.00 -13.89 4.82
N SER A 29 3.20 -12.59 4.59
CA SER A 29 3.79 -11.67 5.58
C SER A 29 2.85 -10.56 6.04
N GLY A 30 1.79 -10.27 5.28
CA GLY A 30 0.91 -9.13 5.49
C GLY A 30 1.57 -7.78 5.19
N ILE A 31 2.74 -7.75 4.54
CA ILE A 31 3.35 -6.50 4.08
C ILE A 31 2.45 -5.89 3.02
N ILE A 32 2.19 -4.59 3.16
CA ILE A 32 1.30 -3.83 2.29
C ILE A 32 2.17 -3.00 1.34
N PHE A 33 1.92 -3.12 0.05
CA PHE A 33 2.49 -2.28 -0.99
C PHE A 33 1.42 -1.29 -1.44
N ALA A 34 1.80 -0.01 -1.54
CA ALA A 34 0.94 1.05 -2.02
C ALA A 34 1.71 1.92 -3.02
N ASP A 35 1.14 2.21 -4.18
CA ASP A 35 1.75 3.12 -5.16
C ASP A 35 1.15 4.53 -5.10
N ASP A 36 2.03 5.52 -5.16
CA ASP A 36 1.68 6.92 -5.35
C ASP A 36 1.96 7.30 -6.81
N THR A 37 0.90 7.28 -7.61
CA THR A 37 0.91 7.81 -8.98
C THR A 37 0.49 9.27 -8.92
N VAL A 38 1.48 10.18 -8.92
CA VAL A 38 1.29 11.62 -8.66
C VAL A 38 0.37 12.29 -9.70
N ASP A 39 0.69 12.12 -10.99
CA ASP A 39 -0.03 12.78 -12.09
C ASP A 39 0.00 12.00 -13.42
N TYR A 40 0.28 10.69 -13.35
CA TYR A 40 0.40 9.78 -14.48
C TYR A 40 1.52 10.11 -15.49
N GLN A 41 2.34 11.13 -15.24
CA GLN A 41 3.44 11.54 -16.12
C GLN A 41 4.79 11.49 -15.42
N GLN A 42 4.80 11.70 -14.11
CA GLN A 42 6.00 11.61 -13.29
C GLN A 42 6.23 10.17 -12.80
N LYS A 43 7.49 9.90 -12.43
CA LYS A 43 7.85 8.65 -11.75
C LYS A 43 7.04 8.50 -10.47
N GLY A 44 6.53 7.29 -10.24
CA GLY A 44 5.81 6.96 -9.02
C GLY A 44 6.75 6.58 -7.88
N GLU A 45 6.19 6.47 -6.68
CA GLU A 45 6.86 5.96 -5.49
C GLU A 45 6.06 4.80 -4.91
N ILE A 46 6.72 3.70 -4.56
CA ILE A 46 6.11 2.58 -3.85
C ILE A 46 6.44 2.68 -2.36
N PHE A 47 5.41 2.63 -1.54
CA PHE A 47 5.53 2.53 -0.09
C PHE A 47 5.30 1.10 0.37
N ARG A 48 6.17 0.61 1.25
CA ARG A 48 5.97 -0.65 1.95
C ARG A 48 5.60 -0.38 3.40
N TYR A 49 4.46 -0.88 3.83
CA TYR A 49 4.02 -0.83 5.22
C TYR A 49 4.08 -2.21 5.86
N LEU A 50 4.42 -2.24 7.14
CA LEU A 50 4.21 -3.41 7.98
C LEU A 50 2.70 -3.69 8.13
N PRO A 51 2.29 -4.90 8.55
CA PRO A 51 0.87 -5.25 8.71
C PRO A 51 0.08 -4.34 9.65
N LYS A 52 0.77 -3.59 10.51
CA LYS A 52 0.19 -2.60 11.43
C LYS A 52 0.11 -1.18 10.85
N GLY A 53 0.44 -1.00 9.57
CA GLY A 53 0.39 0.29 8.89
C GLY A 53 1.58 1.22 9.15
N THR A 54 2.61 0.75 9.85
CA THR A 54 3.87 1.49 10.02
C THR A 54 4.69 1.44 8.74
N LEU A 55 5.15 2.60 8.26
CA LEU A 55 6.02 2.67 7.09
C LEU A 55 7.32 1.91 7.36
N LYS A 56 7.63 0.93 6.51
CA LYS A 56 8.88 0.18 6.55
C LYS A 56 9.96 0.91 5.76
N ASP A 57 9.65 1.25 4.51
CA ASP A 57 10.49 2.01 3.58
C ASP A 57 9.70 2.41 2.33
N SER A 58 10.34 3.15 1.42
CA SER A 58 9.83 3.46 0.09
C SER A 58 10.93 3.39 -0.97
N PHE A 59 10.53 3.30 -2.23
CA PHE A 59 11.44 3.34 -3.37
C PHE A 59 10.75 3.86 -4.63
N ASP A 60 11.53 4.55 -5.47
CA ASP A 60 11.06 5.08 -6.74
C ASP A 60 10.82 3.96 -7.76
N VAL A 61 9.78 4.14 -8.55
CA VAL A 61 9.46 3.31 -9.72
C VAL A 61 9.26 4.19 -10.94
N ASP A 62 8.95 3.57 -12.07
CA ASP A 62 8.70 4.33 -13.29
C ASP A 62 7.27 4.93 -13.30
N ILE A 63 6.90 5.52 -14.42
CA ILE A 63 5.61 6.18 -14.65
C ILE A 63 4.46 5.14 -14.60
N ILE A 64 3.44 5.42 -13.79
CA ILE A 64 2.20 4.61 -13.63
C ILE A 64 2.49 3.13 -13.32
N PRO A 65 3.02 2.80 -12.12
CA PRO A 65 3.08 1.42 -11.68
C PRO A 65 1.66 0.82 -11.53
N GLY A 66 1.26 -0.06 -12.44
CA GLY A 66 -0.15 -0.49 -12.55
C GLY A 66 -0.54 -1.77 -11.81
N SER A 67 0.40 -2.62 -11.40
CA SER A 67 0.09 -3.93 -10.77
C SER A 67 1.26 -4.48 -9.98
N PHE A 68 0.95 -5.27 -8.94
CA PHE A 68 1.92 -6.01 -8.14
C PHE A 68 1.75 -7.52 -8.40
N VAL A 69 2.87 -8.24 -8.54
CA VAL A 69 2.88 -9.70 -8.65
C VAL A 69 3.96 -10.24 -7.72
N PHE A 70 3.60 -11.19 -6.87
CA PHE A 70 4.53 -11.87 -5.98
C PHE A 70 4.83 -13.26 -6.53
N ASN A 71 6.11 -13.62 -6.55
CA ASN A 71 6.51 -14.99 -6.76
C ASN A 71 6.26 -15.80 -5.48
N ARG A 72 5.66 -16.97 -5.65
CA ARG A 72 5.52 -17.98 -4.59
C ARG A 72 6.56 -19.07 -4.77
#